data_AF-A0A7L3MJS1-F1
#
_entry.id   AF-A0A7L3MJS1-F1
#
_cell.length_a   1.000
_cell.length_b   1.000
_cell.length_c   1.000
_cell.angle_alpha   90.00
_cell.angle_beta   90.00
_cell.angle_gamma   90.00
#
_symmetry.space_group_name_H-M   'P 1'
#
loop_
_entity.id
_entity.type
_entity.pdbx_description
1 polymer ?
#
loop_
_entity_poly.entity_id
_entity_poly.type
_entity_poly.pdbx_seq_one_letter_code
_entity_poly.pdbx_strand_id
1 'polypeptide(L)'
;PMQQQKRQPELVEGNLPVFVFPTELIFYADDQSTHKQVLTLYNPYEFALKFKVLCTTPNKYAVVDATGAVKPQCCVDIVIRHRDVRASYYGVIDKFRLQVSEQSQRKALGKKEIIATLLPSAKEQQQQKEEEEKRIKEHLAESVFFEQTLCQP
;
A
#
# COMPACT_ATOMS: atom_id res chain seq x y z
N PRO A 1 37.21 -22.73 -23.47
CA PRO A 1 36.14 -21.73 -23.28
C PRO A 1 35.34 -22.01 -21.99
N MET A 2 35.73 -21.38 -20.88
CA MET A 2 34.97 -21.47 -19.63
C MET A 2 33.76 -20.52 -19.73
N GLN A 3 32.56 -21.09 -19.76
CA GLN A 3 31.32 -20.31 -19.65
C GLN A 3 31.30 -19.66 -18.27
N GLN A 4 31.51 -18.34 -18.22
CA GLN A 4 31.22 -17.53 -17.04
C GLN A 4 29.72 -17.57 -16.79
N GLN A 5 29.30 -18.50 -15.94
CA GLN A 5 27.97 -18.51 -15.37
C GLN A 5 27.86 -17.21 -14.54
N LYS A 6 27.13 -16.21 -15.07
CA LYS A 6 26.77 -15.00 -14.34
C LYS A 6 26.15 -15.46 -13.02
N ARG A 7 26.91 -15.36 -11.92
CA ARG A 7 26.39 -15.56 -10.56
C ARG A 7 25.34 -14.48 -10.36
N GLN A 8 24.07 -14.87 -10.50
CA GLN A 8 22.98 -14.01 -10.04
C GLN A 8 23.18 -13.85 -8.52
N PRO A 9 23.07 -12.63 -7.99
CA PRO A 9 23.18 -12.42 -6.55
C PRO A 9 22.14 -13.31 -5.86
N GLU A 10 22.58 -14.12 -4.88
CA GLU A 10 21.68 -14.96 -4.10
C GLU A 10 20.69 -14.05 -3.38
N LEU A 11 19.42 -14.12 -3.79
CA LEU A 11 18.35 -13.36 -3.15
C LEU A 11 18.14 -13.93 -1.74
N VAL A 12 18.57 -13.17 -0.74
CA VAL A 12 18.40 -13.54 0.67
C VAL A 12 16.93 -13.38 1.06
N GLU A 13 16.41 -14.36 1.80
CA GLU A 13 15.04 -14.38 2.29
C GLU A 13 14.66 -13.10 3.02
N GLY A 14 13.50 -12.53 2.70
CA GLY A 14 12.93 -11.37 3.38
C GLY A 14 13.51 -10.01 2.99
N ASN A 15 14.55 -9.95 2.16
CA ASN A 15 15.21 -8.70 1.78
C ASN A 15 14.79 -8.14 0.42
N LEU A 16 13.97 -8.86 -0.36
CA LEU A 16 13.48 -8.36 -1.64
C LEU A 16 12.45 -7.24 -1.41
N PRO A 17 12.71 -6.00 -1.87
CA PRO A 17 11.71 -4.93 -1.80
C PRO A 17 10.43 -5.31 -2.54
N VAL A 18 9.29 -4.87 -2.01
CA VAL A 18 7.99 -5.14 -2.63
C VAL A 18 7.30 -3.82 -2.90
N PHE A 19 6.98 -3.59 -4.17
CA PHE A 19 6.44 -2.33 -4.66
C PHE A 19 4.95 -2.49 -4.92
N VAL A 20 4.14 -1.73 -4.19
CA VAL A 20 2.68 -1.77 -4.29
C VAL A 20 2.11 -0.37 -4.29
N PHE A 21 0.95 -0.21 -4.92
CA PHE A 21 0.15 1.00 -4.85
C PHE A 21 -1.34 0.66 -4.78
N PRO A 22 -2.15 1.32 -3.93
CA PRO A 22 -1.73 2.27 -2.89
C PRO A 22 -1.00 1.57 -1.73
N THR A 23 -0.32 2.34 -0.87
CA THR A 23 0.38 1.81 0.31
C THR A 23 -0.55 1.56 1.50
N GLU A 24 -1.78 2.06 1.43
CA GLU A 24 -2.86 1.90 2.38
C GLU A 24 -4.21 1.84 1.66
N LEU A 25 -5.19 1.23 2.29
CA LEU A 25 -6.55 1.10 1.76
C LEU A 25 -7.52 1.78 2.72
N ILE A 26 -8.23 2.79 2.21
CA ILE A 26 -9.25 3.48 2.98
C ILE A 26 -10.61 3.14 2.38
N PHE A 27 -11.51 2.70 3.24
CA PHE A 27 -12.90 2.41 2.93
C PHE A 27 -13.77 3.40 3.69
N TYR A 28 -14.87 3.84 3.09
CA TYR A 28 -15.83 4.71 3.76
C TYR A 28 -17.20 4.04 3.82
N ALA A 29 -17.84 4.09 4.98
CA ALA A 29 -19.12 3.43 5.18
C ALA A 29 -20.25 4.05 4.35
N ASP A 30 -20.19 5.37 4.13
CA ASP A 30 -21.15 6.14 3.33
C ASP A 30 -20.85 6.15 1.82
N ASP A 31 -19.70 5.62 1.39
CA ASP A 31 -19.30 5.58 -0.02
C ASP A 31 -18.98 4.14 -0.49
N GLN A 32 -19.99 3.53 -1.08
CA GLN A 32 -19.95 2.18 -1.67
C GLN A 32 -18.89 2.02 -2.76
N SER A 33 -18.48 3.10 -3.44
CA SER A 33 -17.45 3.02 -4.48
C SER A 33 -16.10 2.60 -3.89
N THR A 34 -15.84 2.96 -2.64
CA THR A 34 -14.62 2.59 -1.94
C THR A 34 -14.61 1.15 -1.45
N HIS A 35 -15.77 0.47 -1.36
CA HIS A 35 -15.86 -0.90 -0.85
C HIS A 35 -15.16 -1.92 -1.75
N LYS A 36 -14.78 -1.52 -2.97
CA LYS A 36 -13.90 -2.26 -3.87
C LYS A 36 -12.67 -1.41 -4.15
N GLN A 37 -11.53 -1.79 -3.57
CA GLN A 37 -10.23 -1.17 -3.84
C GLN A 37 -9.39 -2.08 -4.73
N VAL A 38 -8.46 -1.47 -5.48
CA VAL A 38 -7.47 -2.17 -6.30
C VAL A 38 -6.09 -1.91 -5.72
N LEU A 39 -5.36 -2.98 -5.43
CA LEU A 39 -3.96 -2.95 -5.05
C LEU A 39 -3.12 -3.45 -6.22
N THR A 40 -2.28 -2.60 -6.79
CA THR A 40 -1.37 -2.96 -7.88
C THR A 40 -0.03 -3.38 -7.29
N LEU A 41 0.43 -4.59 -7.62
CA LEU A 41 1.79 -5.06 -7.34
C LEU A 41 2.65 -4.87 -8.59
N TYR A 42 3.78 -4.18 -8.43
CA TYR A 42 4.77 -3.97 -9.49
C TYR A 42 5.94 -4.93 -9.32
N ASN A 43 6.33 -5.56 -10.43
CA ASN A 43 7.53 -6.37 -10.52
C ASN A 43 8.61 -5.64 -11.35
N PRO A 44 9.52 -4.87 -10.71
CA PRO A 44 10.61 -4.21 -11.42
C PRO A 44 11.79 -5.15 -11.70
N TYR A 45 11.68 -6.43 -11.36
CA TYR A 45 12.76 -7.40 -11.50
C TYR A 45 12.75 -8.09 -12.87
N GLU A 46 13.90 -8.67 -13.21
CA GLU A 46 14.12 -9.45 -14.44
C GLU A 46 13.61 -10.91 -14.33
N PHE A 47 12.94 -11.26 -13.24
CA PHE A 47 12.40 -12.60 -13.00
C PHE A 47 10.93 -12.54 -12.58
N ALA A 48 10.19 -13.62 -12.82
CA ALA A 48 8.78 -13.70 -12.47
C ALA A 48 8.60 -13.86 -10.95
N LEU A 49 7.70 -13.07 -10.39
CA LEU A 49 7.28 -13.18 -9.00
C LEU A 49 6.04 -14.08 -8.90
N LYS A 50 5.99 -14.94 -7.89
CA LYS A 50 4.73 -15.43 -7.32
C LYS A 50 4.37 -14.57 -6.14
N PHE A 51 3.09 -14.33 -5.93
CA PHE A 51 2.61 -13.59 -4.78
C PHE A 51 1.51 -14.33 -4.03
N LYS A 52 1.39 -14.00 -2.74
CA LYS A 52 0.31 -14.43 -1.86
C LYS A 52 -0.10 -13.28 -0.94
N VAL A 53 -1.38 -13.01 -0.85
CA VAL A 53 -1.98 -12.06 0.07
C VAL A 53 -2.55 -12.81 1.27
N LEU A 54 -2.16 -12.38 2.46
CA LEU A 54 -2.73 -12.82 3.74
C LEU A 54 -3.48 -11.65 4.37
N CYS A 55 -4.54 -11.92 5.12
CA CYS A 55 -5.36 -10.90 5.78
C CYS A 55 -5.58 -11.29 7.24
N THR A 56 -5.51 -10.33 8.16
CA THR A 56 -5.76 -10.55 9.60
C THR A 56 -7.24 -10.73 9.93
N THR A 57 -8.15 -10.26 9.08
CA THR A 57 -9.61 -10.26 9.31
C THR A 57 -10.38 -10.75 8.08
N PRO A 58 -10.21 -12.03 7.68
CA PRO A 58 -10.79 -12.58 6.45
C PRO A 58 -12.33 -12.57 6.40
N ASN A 59 -13.01 -12.37 7.54
CA ASN A 59 -14.46 -12.23 7.58
C ASN A 59 -14.93 -10.86 7.06
N LYS A 60 -14.11 -9.81 7.22
CA LYS A 60 -14.44 -8.45 6.79
C LYS A 60 -14.13 -8.22 5.32
N TYR A 61 -13.20 -8.98 4.74
CA TYR A 61 -12.66 -8.71 3.42
C TYR A 61 -12.72 -9.92 2.49
N ALA A 62 -12.98 -9.66 1.21
CA ALA A 62 -12.68 -10.58 0.12
C ALA A 62 -11.42 -10.12 -0.60
N VAL A 63 -10.50 -11.05 -0.86
CA VAL A 63 -9.40 -10.82 -1.79
C VAL A 63 -9.65 -11.69 -3.02
N VAL A 64 -9.88 -11.06 -4.16
CA VAL A 64 -10.02 -11.77 -5.44
C VAL A 64 -8.62 -12.20 -5.87
N ASP A 65 -8.47 -13.49 -6.19
CA ASP A 65 -7.19 -14.09 -6.60
C ASP A 65 -6.05 -13.74 -5.65
N ALA A 66 -6.23 -14.12 -4.37
CA ALA A 66 -5.27 -13.88 -3.29
C ALA A 66 -3.87 -14.48 -3.54
N THR A 67 -3.70 -15.29 -4.59
CA THR A 67 -2.42 -15.82 -5.04
C THR A 67 -2.33 -15.69 -6.55
N GLY A 68 -1.13 -15.37 -7.06
CA GLY A 68 -0.91 -15.30 -8.50
C GLY A 68 0.56 -15.16 -8.85
N ALA A 69 0.83 -14.73 -10.08
CA ALA A 69 2.16 -14.44 -10.56
C ALA A 69 2.22 -13.14 -11.35
N VAL A 70 3.38 -12.49 -11.35
CA VAL A 70 3.67 -11.26 -12.09
C VAL A 70 4.92 -11.49 -12.92
N LYS A 71 4.82 -11.25 -14.23
CA LYS A 71 5.96 -11.35 -15.15
C LYS A 71 7.02 -10.29 -14.82
N PRO A 72 8.28 -10.47 -15.26
CA PRO A 72 9.29 -9.42 -15.21
C PRO A 72 8.77 -8.13 -15.83
N GLN A 73 9.15 -6.98 -15.26
CA GLN A 73 8.80 -5.64 -15.75
C GLN A 73 7.28 -5.41 -15.98
N CYS A 74 6.43 -6.11 -15.22
CA CYS A 74 4.97 -6.03 -15.33
C CYS A 74 4.32 -5.69 -13.98
N CYS A 75 3.02 -5.44 -14.00
CA CYS A 75 2.20 -5.32 -12.81
C CYS A 75 1.00 -6.28 -12.84
N VAL A 76 0.39 -6.46 -11.68
CA VAL A 76 -0.90 -7.14 -11.54
C VAL A 76 -1.78 -6.36 -10.56
N ASP A 77 -3.07 -6.35 -10.84
CA ASP A 77 -4.08 -5.75 -9.98
C ASP A 77 -4.73 -6.81 -9.09
N ILE A 78 -4.82 -6.53 -7.80
CA ILE A 78 -5.44 -7.38 -6.78
C ILE A 78 -6.65 -6.63 -6.26
N VAL A 79 -7.84 -7.21 -6.46
CA VAL A 79 -9.09 -6.58 -6.02
C VAL A 79 -9.41 -6.98 -4.59
N ILE A 80 -9.52 -5.99 -3.71
CA ILE A 80 -9.90 -6.17 -2.31
C ILE A 80 -11.28 -5.56 -2.08
N ARG A 81 -12.19 -6.34 -1.51
CA ARG A 81 -13.57 -5.92 -1.22
C ARG A 81 -13.84 -5.92 0.27
N HIS A 82 -14.31 -4.81 0.82
CA HIS A 82 -14.87 -4.77 2.17
C HIS A 82 -16.31 -5.33 2.13
N ARG A 83 -16.60 -6.33 2.96
CA ARG A 83 -17.90 -7.03 3.01
C ARG A 83 -18.73 -6.67 4.24
N ASP A 84 -18.08 -6.32 5.35
CA ASP A 84 -18.75 -6.14 6.64
C ASP A 84 -18.71 -4.68 7.12
N VAL A 85 -19.53 -3.83 6.52
CA VAL A 85 -19.52 -2.38 6.76
C VAL A 85 -20.37 -2.06 7.99
N ARG A 86 -19.72 -1.91 9.15
CA ARG A 86 -20.39 -1.68 10.44
C ARG A 86 -19.65 -0.63 11.26
N ALA A 87 -20.41 0.17 12.02
CA ALA A 87 -19.87 1.20 12.90
C ALA A 87 -18.88 0.67 13.95
N SER A 88 -19.04 -0.58 14.39
CA SER A 88 -18.11 -1.23 15.33
C SER A 88 -16.70 -1.45 14.76
N TYR A 89 -16.50 -1.26 13.46
CA TYR A 89 -15.19 -1.40 12.79
C TYR A 89 -14.59 -0.07 12.36
N TYR A 90 -15.24 1.06 12.64
CA TYR A 90 -14.70 2.36 12.27
C TYR A 90 -13.39 2.64 13.00
N GLY A 91 -12.38 3.11 12.26
CA GLY A 91 -11.04 3.41 12.78
C GLY A 91 -10.22 2.18 13.17
N VAL A 92 -10.75 0.96 13.02
CA VAL A 92 -9.98 -0.27 13.28
C VAL A 92 -8.99 -0.49 12.15
N ILE A 93 -7.72 -0.68 12.51
CA ILE A 93 -6.63 -0.94 11.54
C ILE A 93 -6.54 -2.45 11.30
N ASP A 94 -6.94 -2.87 10.11
CA ASP A 94 -6.71 -4.21 9.58
C ASP A 94 -5.41 -4.27 8.76
N LYS A 95 -4.82 -5.46 8.60
CA LYS A 95 -3.56 -5.64 7.87
C LYS A 95 -3.65 -6.71 6.80
N PHE A 96 -3.13 -6.37 5.64
CA PHE A 96 -2.84 -7.29 4.54
C PHE A 96 -1.34 -7.48 4.42
N ARG A 97 -0.89 -8.73 4.41
CA ARG A 97 0.51 -9.09 4.15
C ARG A 97 0.63 -9.66 2.75
N LEU A 98 1.28 -8.92 1.87
CA LEU A 98 1.67 -9.39 0.54
C LEU A 98 3.06 -10.03 0.64
N GLN A 99 3.15 -11.32 0.35
CA GLN A 99 4.40 -12.06 0.25
C GLN A 99 4.73 -12.30 -1.21
N VAL A 100 6.00 -12.19 -1.58
CA VAL A 100 6.50 -12.53 -2.92
C VAL A 100 7.62 -13.55 -2.85
N SER A 101 7.68 -14.43 -3.83
CA SER A 101 8.79 -15.37 -4.06
C SER A 101 9.17 -15.37 -5.53
N GLU A 102 10.38 -15.79 -5.87
CA GLU A 102 10.71 -16.10 -7.27
C GLU A 102 9.91 -17.34 -7.71
N GLN A 103 9.43 -17.40 -8.94
CA GLN A 103 8.60 -18.52 -9.42
C GLN A 103 9.28 -19.89 -9.29
N SER A 104 10.60 -19.95 -9.46
CA SER A 104 11.46 -21.14 -9.37
C SER A 104 11.70 -21.59 -7.92
N GLN A 105 11.51 -20.71 -6.94
CA GLN A 105 11.78 -20.95 -5.53
C GLN A 105 10.50 -20.93 -4.69
N ARG A 106 10.37 -21.82 -3.71
CA ARG A 106 9.22 -21.81 -2.77
C ARG A 106 9.43 -20.85 -1.59
N LYS A 107 10.58 -20.21 -1.50
CA LYS A 107 11.00 -19.40 -0.36
C LYS A 107 10.55 -17.95 -0.54
N ALA A 108 9.95 -17.35 0.49
CA ALA A 108 9.46 -15.97 0.41
C ALA A 108 10.63 -14.97 0.40
N LEU A 109 10.84 -14.31 -0.73
CA LEU A 109 11.98 -13.40 -0.91
C LEU A 109 11.67 -12.00 -0.38
N GLY A 110 10.41 -11.57 -0.42
CA GLY A 110 9.99 -10.23 0.01
C GLY A 110 8.62 -10.23 0.66
N LYS A 111 8.35 -9.19 1.45
CA LYS A 111 7.04 -8.95 2.07
C LYS A 111 6.70 -7.46 2.15
N LYS A 112 5.42 -7.13 2.04
CA LYS A 112 4.87 -5.81 2.31
C LYS A 112 3.64 -5.93 3.20
N GLU A 113 3.57 -5.08 4.21
CA GLU A 113 2.34 -4.86 4.99
C GLU A 113 1.59 -3.68 4.37
N ILE A 114 0.29 -3.84 4.18
CA ILE A 114 -0.64 -2.82 3.70
C ILE A 114 -1.72 -2.70 4.77
N ILE A 115 -1.94 -1.48 5.26
CA ILE A 115 -2.99 -1.20 6.23
C ILE A 115 -4.32 -0.96 5.53
N ALA A 116 -5.41 -1.34 6.19
CA ALA A 116 -6.75 -1.06 5.74
C ALA A 116 -7.61 -0.54 6.89
N THR A 117 -8.39 0.51 6.61
CA THR A 117 -9.24 1.14 7.62
C THR A 117 -10.61 1.46 7.03
N LEU A 118 -11.67 1.14 7.77
CA LEU A 118 -13.02 1.61 7.50
C LEU A 118 -13.26 2.90 8.29
N LEU A 119 -13.73 3.93 7.61
CA LEU A 119 -14.02 5.25 8.18
C LEU A 119 -15.51 5.59 7.97
N PRO A 120 -16.10 6.44 8.83
CA PRO A 120 -17.53 6.73 8.78
C PRO A 120 -17.93 7.46 7.51
N SER A 121 -17.21 8.52 7.13
CA SER A 121 -17.55 9.35 5.99
C SER A 121 -16.36 9.84 5.18
N ALA A 122 -16.47 9.78 3.85
CA ALA A 122 -15.48 10.34 2.93
C ALA A 122 -15.40 11.87 3.01
N LYS A 123 -16.53 12.53 3.30
CA LYS A 123 -16.62 14.00 3.35
C LYS A 123 -15.95 14.59 4.58
N GLU A 124 -16.12 13.93 5.74
CA GLU A 124 -15.45 14.34 6.98
C GLU A 124 -13.93 14.30 6.84
N GLN A 125 -13.40 13.29 6.17
CA GLN A 125 -11.96 13.17 5.90
C GLN A 125 -11.43 14.31 5.02
N GLN A 126 -12.18 14.66 3.97
CA GLN A 126 -11.79 15.74 3.05
C GLN A 126 -11.77 17.09 3.77
N GLN A 127 -12.79 17.37 4.59
CA GLN A 127 -12.86 18.60 5.38
C GLN A 127 -11.71 18.72 6.38
N GLN A 128 -11.38 17.63 7.09
CA GLN A 128 -10.24 17.63 8.02
C GLN A 128 -8.92 17.90 7.30
N LYS A 129 -8.71 17.29 6.13
CA LYS A 129 -7.49 17.49 5.33
C LYS A 129 -7.37 18.91 4.79
N GLU A 130 -8.47 19.51 4.35
CA GLU A 130 -8.53 20.90 3.92
C GLU A 130 -8.24 21.87 5.07
N GLU A 131 -8.80 21.62 6.27
CA GLU A 131 -8.53 22.43 7.45
C GLU A 131 -7.07 22.32 7.90
N GLU A 132 -6.50 21.12 7.90
CA GLU A 132 -5.08 20.90 8.22
C GLU A 132 -4.17 21.61 7.22
N GLU A 133 -4.44 21.48 5.92
CA GLU A 133 -3.66 22.18 4.88
C GLU A 133 -3.75 23.71 5.04
N LYS A 134 -4.94 24.22 5.38
CA LYS A 134 -5.13 25.65 5.67
C LYS A 134 -4.30 26.09 6.88
N ARG A 135 -4.33 25.35 7.99
CA ARG A 135 -3.53 25.63 9.19
C ARG A 135 -2.02 25.61 8.91
N ILE A 136 -1.55 24.65 8.12
CA ILE A 136 -0.14 24.56 7.74
C ILE A 136 0.26 25.77 6.87
N LYS A 137 -0.57 26.16 5.91
CA LYS A 137 -0.33 27.34 5.06
C LYS A 137 -0.29 28.64 5.86
N GLU A 138 -1.21 28.83 6.79
CA GLU A 138 -1.24 29.99 7.69
C GLU A 138 0.02 30.05 8.54
N HIS A 139 0.41 28.94 9.17
CA HIS A 139 1.61 28.89 10.01
C HIS A 139 2.91 29.11 9.22
N LEU A 140 2.98 28.61 7.98
CA LEU A 140 4.12 28.85 7.10
C LEU A 140 4.19 30.33 6.68
N ALA A 141 3.04 30.94 6.36
CA ALA A 141 2.98 32.36 6.00
C ALA A 141 3.41 33.26 7.16
N GLU A 142 2.98 32.96 8.38
CA GLU A 142 3.42 33.67 9.60
C GLU A 142 4.93 33.53 9.83
N SER A 143 5.47 32.33 9.62
CA SER A 143 6.90 32.05 9.79
C SER A 143 7.76 32.80 8.76
N VAL A 144 7.33 32.84 7.49
CA VAL A 144 7.99 33.60 6.42
C VAL A 144 7.94 35.11 6.70
N PHE A 145 6.81 35.60 7.19
CA PHE A 145 6.67 37.01 7.57
C PHE A 145 7.63 37.37 8.71
N PHE A 146 7.75 36.52 9.73
CA PHE A 146 8.64 36.75 10.86
C PHE A 146 10.14 36.79 10.45
N GLU A 147 10.59 35.85 9.61
CA GLU A 147 11.96 35.89 9.07
C GLU A 147 12.23 37.16 8.25
N GLN A 148 11.28 37.58 7.41
CA GLN A 148 11.44 38.81 6.61
C GLN A 148 11.53 40.07 7.47
N THR A 149 10.87 40.11 8.64
CA THR A 149 10.96 41.24 9.57
C THR A 149 12.26 41.28 10.38
N LEU A 150 12.90 40.12 10.62
CA LEU A 150 14.19 40.02 11.34
C LEU A 150 15.40 40.34 10.45
N CYS A 151 15.26 40.27 9.13
CA CYS A 151 16.33 40.54 8.17
C CYS A 151 16.36 41.99 7.63
N GLN A 152 15.57 42.91 8.20
CA GLN A 152 15.65 44.34 7.84
C GLN A 152 16.69 45.05 8.73
N PRO A 153 17.61 45.86 8.16
CA PRO A 153 18.72 46.50 8.87
C PRO A 153 18.30 47.62 9.83
#